data_AF-A0A9Q3XUF4-F1
#
_entry.id   AF-A0A9Q3XUF4-F1
#
_cell.length_a   1.000
_cell.length_b   1.000
_cell.length_c   1.000
_cell.angle_alpha   90.00
_cell.angle_beta   90.00
_cell.angle_gamma   90.00
#
_symmetry.space_group_name_H-M   'P 1'
#
loop_
_entity.id
_entity.type
_entity.pdbx_description
1 polymer ?
#
loop_
_entity_poly.entity_id
_entity_poly.type
_entity_poly.pdbx_seq_one_letter_code
_entity_poly.pdbx_strand_id
1 'polypeptide(L)'
;MSPRTETDGGPGEDVLDLAARIEARYAGTVAVYRDLLKHTAAQRHINFPDPRWPVEDNPLEGISLLDPGLRVRVLHSYQDGVDLGSFPPGAEVLALRIHVQAFSAMFPTRAAAHGQLLDTLSDAESDGWARALLGDHWADHSYELRLQKNEDNRRTTRALTAQRVYVLLLDQHAQPMLAPDNFAFERIWLRVDSGRKVPPRSSTLTERIRRDGPYANTEAIRDPRTDKDGRWRIHVTGPDRAELVPLANATAHHLIRGVRIRGAIDTHFVPLRVHIDPTLLWVYFRWEGDPETYVLTLRPPQTDSDLRGPPWDSPGAIVGEALVGWQEDLRTGLRRHRGATRTPVGALHLSGPTADD
;
A
#
# COMPACT_ATOMS: atom_id res chain seq x y z
N MET A 1 -34.92 -15.38 13.25
CA MET A 1 -33.64 -14.94 13.85
C MET A 1 -33.74 -13.44 14.03
N SER A 2 -33.80 -12.98 15.27
CA SER A 2 -33.93 -11.55 15.57
C SER A 2 -32.68 -10.77 15.16
N PRO A 3 -32.80 -9.49 14.75
CA PRO A 3 -31.66 -8.65 14.46
C PRO A 3 -30.90 -8.39 15.76
N ARG A 4 -29.57 -8.50 15.73
CA ARG A 4 -28.73 -7.99 16.82
C ARG A 4 -28.81 -6.46 16.79
N THR A 5 -29.49 -5.93 17.78
CA THR A 5 -29.39 -4.55 18.25
C THR A 5 -27.94 -4.16 18.48
N GLU A 6 -27.61 -2.95 18.03
CA GLU A 6 -26.53 -2.14 18.61
C GLU A 6 -26.62 -2.24 20.14
N THR A 7 -25.68 -2.95 20.74
CA THR A 7 -25.47 -2.89 22.20
C THR A 7 -24.36 -1.90 22.45
N ASP A 8 -24.79 -0.72 22.90
CA ASP A 8 -24.20 0.11 23.95
C ASP A 8 -22.70 -0.06 24.20
N GLY A 9 -21.96 1.01 23.91
CA GLY A 9 -20.65 1.23 24.49
C GLY A 9 -20.74 1.25 26.01
N GLY A 10 -20.22 0.20 26.64
CA GLY A 10 -19.67 0.30 27.99
C GLY A 10 -18.61 1.42 28.04
N PRO A 11 -18.21 1.90 29.23
CA PRO A 11 -17.25 3.00 29.35
C PRO A 11 -16.01 2.62 28.54
N GLY A 12 -15.84 3.23 27.38
CA GLY A 12 -14.76 2.90 26.47
C GLY A 12 -13.47 3.15 27.21
N GLU A 13 -12.67 2.11 27.46
CA GLU A 13 -11.38 2.29 28.10
C GLU A 13 -10.59 3.30 27.27
N ASP A 14 -10.06 4.32 27.95
CA ASP A 14 -9.31 5.37 27.31
C ASP A 14 -8.04 4.77 26.69
N VAL A 15 -7.94 4.86 25.36
CA VAL A 15 -6.76 4.43 24.58
C VAL A 15 -5.47 4.96 25.18
N LEU A 16 -5.51 6.15 25.78
CA LEU A 16 -4.36 6.79 26.40
C LEU A 16 -3.92 6.07 27.68
N ASP A 17 -4.86 5.66 28.52
CA ASP A 17 -4.57 4.84 29.71
C ASP A 17 -4.01 3.48 29.30
N LEU A 18 -4.60 2.86 28.29
CA LEU A 18 -4.12 1.58 27.74
C LEU A 18 -2.69 1.67 27.20
N ALA A 19 -2.38 2.70 26.40
CA ALA A 19 -1.04 2.89 25.87
C ALA A 19 -0.01 3.07 27.00
N ALA A 20 -0.31 3.91 28.01
CA ALA A 20 0.57 4.13 29.15
C ALA A 20 0.80 2.85 29.97
N ARG A 21 -0.25 2.03 30.16
CA ARG A 21 -0.16 0.74 30.86
C ARG A 21 0.67 -0.28 30.07
N ILE A 22 0.53 -0.33 28.75
CA ILE A 22 1.35 -1.17 27.86
C ILE A 22 2.82 -0.73 27.96
N GLU A 23 3.10 0.58 27.83
CA GLU A 23 4.46 1.12 27.96
C GLU A 23 5.07 0.79 29.32
N ALA A 24 4.34 0.96 30.42
CA ALA A 24 4.84 0.64 31.75
C ALA A 24 5.12 -0.86 31.92
N ARG A 25 4.22 -1.72 31.44
CA ARG A 25 4.35 -3.18 31.56
C ARG A 25 5.49 -3.75 30.71
N TYR A 26 5.73 -3.15 29.55
CA TYR A 26 6.70 -3.63 28.54
C TYR A 26 7.84 -2.62 28.30
N ALA A 27 8.18 -1.80 29.30
CA ALA A 27 9.06 -0.64 29.14
C ALA A 27 10.39 -0.96 28.45
N GLY A 28 11.07 -2.03 28.88
CA GLY A 28 12.37 -2.42 28.31
C GLY A 28 12.27 -2.83 26.83
N THR A 29 11.28 -3.64 26.46
CA THR A 29 11.11 -4.10 25.08
C THR A 29 10.55 -3.00 24.18
N VAL A 30 9.65 -2.16 24.68
CA VAL A 30 9.13 -0.98 23.96
C VAL A 30 10.26 0.02 23.67
N ALA A 31 11.15 0.27 24.62
CA ALA A 31 12.29 1.18 24.40
C ALA A 31 13.22 0.67 23.30
N VAL A 32 13.61 -0.61 23.35
CA VAL A 32 14.44 -1.24 22.30
C VAL A 32 13.74 -1.18 20.94
N TYR A 33 12.44 -1.45 20.89
CA TYR A 33 11.69 -1.41 19.64
C TYR A 33 11.58 0.01 19.07
N ARG A 34 11.37 1.02 19.92
CA ARG A 34 11.37 2.43 19.51
C ARG A 34 12.71 2.84 18.89
N ASP A 35 13.81 2.41 19.47
CA ASP A 35 15.14 2.71 18.95
C ASP A 35 15.39 2.00 17.61
N LEU A 36 14.92 0.76 17.46
CA LEU A 36 14.91 0.05 16.17
C LEU A 36 14.11 0.84 15.12
N LEU A 37 12.89 1.29 15.43
CA LEU A 37 12.06 2.03 14.47
C LEU A 37 12.71 3.36 14.04
N LYS A 38 13.33 4.10 14.98
CA LYS A 38 14.09 5.31 14.66
C LYS A 38 15.29 5.01 13.77
N HIS A 39 16.00 3.92 14.05
CA HIS A 39 17.13 3.48 13.24
C HIS A 39 16.68 3.12 11.82
N THR A 40 15.60 2.36 11.67
CA THR A 40 14.99 2.02 10.37
C THR A 40 14.56 3.28 9.61
N ALA A 41 13.93 4.24 10.29
CA ALA A 41 13.52 5.51 9.68
C ALA A 41 14.72 6.36 9.20
N ALA A 42 15.88 6.24 9.84
CA ALA A 42 17.11 6.87 9.43
C ALA A 42 17.82 6.12 8.28
N GLN A 43 17.76 4.79 8.26
CA GLN A 43 18.44 3.92 7.29
C GLN A 43 17.57 3.53 6.09
N ARG A 44 16.93 4.52 5.46
CA ARG A 44 15.96 4.42 4.35
C ARG A 44 16.30 3.50 3.17
N HIS A 45 17.56 3.08 3.04
CA HIS A 45 18.11 2.37 1.88
C HIS A 45 18.24 0.85 2.08
N ILE A 46 17.67 0.27 3.14
CA ILE A 46 17.77 -1.19 3.33
C ILE A 46 16.89 -1.87 2.27
N ASN A 47 17.56 -2.51 1.31
CA ASN A 47 16.98 -3.33 0.25
C ASN A 47 16.30 -4.57 0.85
N PHE A 48 15.02 -4.48 1.19
CA PHE A 48 14.22 -5.68 1.46
C PHE A 48 13.61 -6.23 0.16
N PRO A 49 13.65 -7.57 -0.07
CA PRO A 49 13.15 -8.19 -1.29
C PRO A 49 11.67 -7.89 -1.57
N ASP A 50 10.87 -7.67 -0.53
CA ASP A 50 9.57 -6.99 -0.65
C ASP A 50 9.31 -6.14 0.62
N PRO A 51 9.43 -4.80 0.53
CA PRO A 51 9.33 -3.86 1.66
C PRO A 51 7.95 -3.89 2.36
N ARG A 52 6.95 -4.54 1.75
CA ARG A 52 5.63 -4.69 2.35
C ARG A 52 5.65 -5.66 3.52
N TRP A 53 6.47 -6.70 3.52
CA TRP A 53 6.33 -7.75 4.53
C TRP A 53 6.83 -7.31 5.91
N PRO A 54 6.09 -7.66 6.99
CA PRO A 54 6.54 -7.44 8.35
C PRO A 54 7.93 -8.04 8.58
N VAL A 55 8.84 -7.25 9.12
CA VAL A 55 10.13 -7.72 9.60
C VAL A 55 9.86 -8.57 10.84
N GLU A 56 10.10 -9.87 10.72
CA GLU A 56 9.84 -10.84 11.79
C GLU A 56 10.92 -10.83 12.88
N ASP A 57 12.03 -10.12 12.66
CA ASP A 57 13.15 -10.04 13.59
C ASP A 57 12.79 -9.15 14.80
N ASN A 58 12.87 -9.72 16.00
CA ASN A 58 12.61 -9.06 17.28
C ASN A 58 11.18 -8.47 17.43
N PRO A 59 10.11 -9.27 17.31
CA PRO A 59 8.76 -8.78 17.52
C PRO A 59 8.54 -8.37 18.98
N LEU A 60 7.69 -7.38 19.21
CA LEU A 60 7.15 -7.16 20.55
C LEU A 60 5.99 -8.14 20.77
N GLU A 61 6.05 -8.97 21.81
CA GLU A 61 4.95 -9.85 22.20
C GLU A 61 4.54 -9.63 23.65
N GLY A 62 3.24 -9.65 23.91
CA GLY A 62 2.68 -9.50 25.25
C GLY A 62 1.30 -10.13 25.40
N ILE A 63 0.79 -10.14 26.63
CA ILE A 63 -0.58 -10.55 26.95
C ILE A 63 -1.47 -9.33 26.75
N SER A 64 -2.67 -9.53 26.21
CA SER A 64 -3.66 -8.46 26.11
C SER A 64 -4.02 -7.94 27.51
N LEU A 65 -4.21 -6.62 27.63
CA LEU A 65 -4.61 -5.98 28.88
C LEU A 65 -6.11 -6.07 29.12
N LEU A 66 -6.91 -6.33 28.09
CA LEU A 66 -8.37 -6.38 28.14
C LEU A 66 -8.93 -7.81 28.08
N ASP A 67 -8.24 -8.72 27.42
CA ASP A 67 -8.60 -10.13 27.30
C ASP A 67 -7.39 -11.01 27.65
N PRO A 68 -7.32 -11.57 28.87
CA PRO A 68 -6.20 -12.43 29.27
C PRO A 68 -6.12 -13.74 28.46
N GLY A 69 -7.16 -14.09 27.70
CA GLY A 69 -7.16 -15.20 26.75
C GLY A 69 -6.42 -14.90 25.43
N LEU A 70 -5.97 -13.66 25.23
CA LEU A 70 -5.27 -13.21 24.04
C LEU A 70 -3.81 -12.81 24.33
N ARG A 71 -2.96 -13.06 23.35
CA ARG A 71 -1.63 -12.47 23.21
C ARG A 71 -1.60 -11.56 22.00
N VAL A 72 -0.83 -10.50 22.12
CA VAL A 72 -0.62 -9.50 21.07
C VAL A 72 0.82 -9.58 20.59
N ARG A 73 1.01 -9.67 19.28
CA ARG A 73 2.30 -9.50 18.60
C ARG A 73 2.25 -8.20 17.81
N VAL A 74 3.31 -7.40 17.94
CA VAL A 74 3.49 -6.18 17.16
C VAL A 74 4.76 -6.28 16.32
N LEU A 75 4.60 -5.97 15.04
CA LEU A 75 5.64 -6.01 14.01
C LEU A 75 5.66 -4.69 13.24
N HIS A 76 6.70 -4.45 12.45
CA HIS A 76 6.76 -3.33 11.55
C HIS A 76 7.16 -3.75 10.13
N SER A 77 6.77 -2.95 9.15
CA SER A 77 7.30 -2.99 7.78
C SER A 77 7.35 -1.56 7.26
N TYR A 78 8.04 -1.31 6.15
CA TYR A 78 8.11 0.05 5.60
C TYR A 78 8.31 0.02 4.10
N GLN A 79 7.82 1.01 3.39
CA GLN A 79 8.07 1.18 1.96
C GLN A 79 8.30 2.65 1.62
N ASP A 80 8.85 2.89 0.43
CA ASP A 80 8.85 4.23 -0.16
C ASP A 80 7.41 4.74 -0.31
N GLY A 81 7.19 5.97 0.16
CA GLY A 81 5.92 6.65 0.16
C GLY A 81 5.76 7.69 -0.95
N VAL A 82 6.82 8.05 -1.70
CA VAL A 82 6.82 9.21 -2.62
C VAL A 82 5.72 9.17 -3.67
N ASP A 83 5.35 7.97 -4.12
CA ASP A 83 4.31 7.76 -5.14
C ASP A 83 2.92 7.52 -4.56
N LEU A 84 2.77 7.49 -3.25
CA LEU A 84 1.50 7.21 -2.59
C LEU A 84 0.59 8.42 -2.48
N GLY A 85 1.03 9.60 -2.87
CA GLY A 85 0.23 10.81 -2.85
C GLY A 85 0.99 12.00 -3.43
N SER A 86 0.45 13.20 -3.25
CA SER A 86 1.17 14.43 -3.56
C SER A 86 1.90 14.94 -2.33
N PHE A 87 3.23 15.00 -2.42
CA PHE A 87 4.12 15.52 -1.39
C PHE A 87 4.87 16.74 -1.91
N PRO A 88 5.38 17.61 -1.01
CA PRO A 88 6.21 18.73 -1.41
C PRO A 88 7.39 18.28 -2.31
N PRO A 89 7.81 19.10 -3.29
CA PRO A 89 8.95 18.76 -4.14
C PRO A 89 10.20 18.42 -3.32
N GLY A 90 10.87 17.32 -3.68
CA GLY A 90 12.06 16.83 -2.97
C GLY A 90 11.78 16.13 -1.64
N ALA A 91 10.51 15.91 -1.27
CA ALA A 91 10.18 15.12 -0.09
C ALA A 91 10.54 13.64 -0.31
N GLU A 92 11.41 13.12 0.54
CA GLU A 92 11.65 11.68 0.65
C GLU A 92 10.74 11.12 1.74
N VAL A 93 9.70 10.41 1.34
CA VAL A 93 8.67 9.93 2.26
C VAL A 93 8.85 8.45 2.52
N LEU A 94 8.92 8.08 3.79
CA LEU A 94 8.86 6.69 4.23
C LEU A 94 7.47 6.40 4.78
N ALA A 95 6.81 5.37 4.26
CA ALA A 95 5.58 4.84 4.83
C ALA A 95 5.93 3.69 5.78
N LEU A 96 5.94 3.95 7.08
CA LEU A 96 6.14 2.96 8.14
C LEU A 96 4.79 2.35 8.54
N ARG A 97 4.72 1.03 8.59
CA ARG A 97 3.55 0.29 9.04
C ARG A 97 3.83 -0.41 10.37
N ILE A 98 2.84 -0.41 11.25
CA ILE A 98 2.81 -1.18 12.49
C ILE A 98 1.69 -2.20 12.38
N HIS A 99 2.02 -3.46 12.53
CA HIS A 99 1.11 -4.58 12.42
C HIS A 99 0.80 -5.11 13.82
N VAL A 100 -0.43 -4.97 14.27
CA VAL A 100 -0.93 -5.48 15.55
C VAL A 100 -1.73 -6.75 15.28
N GLN A 101 -1.24 -7.87 15.79
CA GLN A 101 -1.81 -9.21 15.59
C GLN A 101 -2.22 -9.80 16.92
N ALA A 102 -3.42 -10.40 17.00
CA ALA A 102 -3.84 -11.15 18.17
C ALA A 102 -3.85 -12.66 17.89
N PHE A 103 -3.53 -13.45 18.91
CA PHE A 103 -3.59 -14.91 18.87
C PHE A 103 -3.92 -15.45 20.27
N SER A 104 -4.33 -16.73 20.35
CA SER A 104 -4.71 -17.32 21.64
C SER A 104 -3.51 -17.36 22.61
N ALA A 105 -3.75 -16.97 23.85
CA ALA A 105 -2.76 -17.03 24.93
C ALA A 105 -2.36 -18.46 25.32
N MET A 106 -3.09 -19.48 24.88
CA MET A 106 -2.68 -20.89 25.03
C MET A 106 -1.37 -21.19 24.28
N PHE A 107 -1.06 -20.41 23.23
CA PHE A 107 0.20 -20.55 22.52
C PHE A 107 1.28 -19.67 23.19
N PRO A 108 2.47 -20.25 23.48
CA PRO A 108 3.54 -19.51 24.15
C PRO A 108 4.20 -18.44 23.26
N THR A 109 4.10 -18.59 21.93
CA THR A 109 4.65 -17.66 20.93
C THR A 109 3.75 -17.59 19.72
N ARG A 110 3.91 -16.53 18.90
CA ARG A 110 3.21 -16.45 17.61
C ARG A 110 3.58 -17.58 16.67
N ALA A 111 4.85 -18.02 16.66
CA ALA A 111 5.29 -19.14 15.83
C ALA A 111 4.52 -20.43 16.19
N ALA A 112 4.29 -20.68 17.48
CA ALA A 112 3.49 -21.81 17.94
C ALA A 112 2.01 -21.71 17.48
N ALA A 113 1.46 -20.50 17.36
CA ALA A 113 0.09 -20.29 16.88
C ALA A 113 -0.10 -20.51 15.35
N HIS A 114 0.97 -20.63 14.56
CA HIS A 114 0.91 -20.91 13.11
C HIS A 114 -0.01 -19.95 12.30
N GLY A 115 -1.13 -20.41 11.76
CA GLY A 115 -2.09 -19.57 11.02
C GLY A 115 -3.23 -19.03 11.88
N GLN A 116 -3.23 -19.29 13.19
CA GLN A 116 -4.36 -19.01 14.09
C GLN A 116 -4.31 -17.58 14.64
N LEU A 117 -4.37 -16.62 13.72
CA LEU A 117 -4.61 -15.23 14.06
C LEU A 117 -6.09 -15.00 14.34
N LEU A 118 -6.35 -14.13 15.32
CA LEU A 118 -7.69 -13.77 15.78
C LEU A 118 -7.95 -12.29 15.46
N ASP A 119 -9.08 -12.04 14.81
CA ASP A 119 -9.58 -10.68 14.53
C ASP A 119 -10.45 -10.15 15.68
N THR A 120 -10.08 -10.50 16.92
CA THR A 120 -10.88 -10.23 18.13
C THR A 120 -10.33 -9.10 18.98
N LEU A 121 -9.21 -8.49 18.58
CA LEU A 121 -8.62 -7.38 19.32
C LEU A 121 -9.46 -6.11 19.17
N SER A 122 -9.88 -5.54 20.29
CA SER A 122 -10.67 -4.31 20.30
C SER A 122 -9.92 -3.14 19.66
N ASP A 123 -10.67 -2.14 19.15
CA ASP A 123 -10.11 -0.90 18.60
C ASP A 123 -9.23 -0.20 19.64
N ALA A 124 -9.70 -0.12 20.88
CA ALA A 124 -9.00 0.60 21.94
C ALA A 124 -7.66 -0.05 22.31
N GLU A 125 -7.63 -1.37 22.45
CA GLU A 125 -6.39 -2.08 22.76
C GLU A 125 -5.39 -2.02 21.60
N SER A 126 -5.87 -2.20 20.37
CA SER A 126 -5.00 -2.11 19.19
C SER A 126 -4.38 -0.71 19.04
N ASP A 127 -5.19 0.34 19.22
CA ASP A 127 -4.70 1.73 19.19
C ASP A 127 -3.69 1.96 20.34
N GLY A 128 -3.93 1.36 21.52
CA GLY A 128 -3.04 1.40 22.66
C GLY A 128 -1.67 0.77 22.38
N TRP A 129 -1.63 -0.43 21.79
CA TRP A 129 -0.39 -1.09 21.38
C TRP A 129 0.36 -0.28 20.32
N ALA A 130 -0.33 0.19 19.28
CA ALA A 130 0.29 1.00 18.24
C ALA A 130 0.88 2.31 18.81
N ARG A 131 0.14 3.00 19.68
CA ARG A 131 0.61 4.24 20.35
C ARG A 131 1.79 3.96 21.29
N ALA A 132 1.74 2.88 22.07
CA ALA A 132 2.85 2.48 22.94
C ALA A 132 4.13 2.22 22.13
N LEU A 133 4.07 1.62 20.94
CA LEU A 133 5.26 1.50 20.10
C LEU A 133 5.71 2.83 19.50
N LEU A 134 4.81 3.53 18.82
CA LEU A 134 5.17 4.73 18.06
C LEU A 134 5.60 5.89 18.97
N GLY A 135 5.06 5.95 20.19
CA GLY A 135 5.13 7.13 21.04
C GLY A 135 4.21 8.23 20.55
N ASP A 136 3.89 9.17 21.44
CA ASP A 136 2.82 10.15 21.20
C ASP A 136 3.02 10.96 19.93
N HIS A 137 4.25 11.43 19.67
CA HIS A 137 4.54 12.30 18.54
C HIS A 137 4.24 11.64 17.18
N TRP A 138 4.65 10.38 17.02
CA TRP A 138 4.40 9.60 15.80
C TRP A 138 2.97 9.06 15.75
N ALA A 139 2.44 8.55 16.87
CA ALA A 139 1.08 8.02 16.95
C ALA A 139 0.02 9.08 16.59
N ASP A 140 0.25 10.34 16.96
CA ASP A 140 -0.62 11.46 16.62
C ASP A 140 -0.77 11.67 15.11
N HIS A 141 0.19 11.21 14.30
CA HIS A 141 0.20 11.35 12.85
C HIS A 141 -0.19 10.06 12.11
N SER A 142 -0.41 8.95 12.81
CA SER A 142 -0.75 7.68 12.19
C SER A 142 -2.22 7.55 11.76
N TYR A 143 -2.48 6.56 10.91
CA TYR A 143 -3.80 6.16 10.43
C TYR A 143 -3.92 4.64 10.55
N GLU A 144 -5.03 4.15 11.06
CA GLU A 144 -5.38 2.73 10.98
C GLU A 144 -5.95 2.44 9.58
N LEU A 145 -5.40 1.45 8.89
CA LEU A 145 -5.92 1.00 7.60
C LEU A 145 -7.24 0.26 7.78
N ARG A 146 -8.26 0.66 7.03
CA ARG A 146 -9.55 -0.02 6.97
C ARG A 146 -9.52 -1.04 5.84
N LEU A 147 -9.71 -2.30 6.22
CA LEU A 147 -9.73 -3.42 5.30
C LEU A 147 -11.12 -3.58 4.68
N GLN A 148 -11.16 -3.79 3.37
CA GLN A 148 -12.34 -4.19 2.64
C GLN A 148 -12.82 -5.55 3.17
N LYS A 149 -14.02 -5.56 3.76
CA LYS A 149 -14.72 -6.78 4.12
C LYS A 149 -15.21 -7.45 2.83
N ASN A 150 -14.53 -8.51 2.40
CA ASN A 150 -14.97 -9.32 1.27
C ASN A 150 -15.48 -10.66 1.80
N GLU A 151 -16.69 -11.06 1.40
CA GLU A 151 -17.36 -12.27 1.89
C GLU A 151 -16.70 -13.57 1.38
N ASP A 152 -15.92 -13.49 0.29
CA ASP A 152 -15.22 -14.63 -0.30
C ASP A 152 -13.96 -15.03 0.50
N ASN A 153 -14.17 -16.04 1.33
CA ASN A 153 -13.24 -16.66 2.27
C ASN A 153 -12.29 -17.66 1.60
N ARG A 154 -11.03 -17.27 1.39
CA ARG A 154 -9.90 -18.23 1.32
C ARG A 154 -9.08 -18.14 2.61
N ARG A 155 -8.70 -19.30 3.17
CA ARG A 155 -7.96 -19.44 4.45
C ARG A 155 -6.64 -18.65 4.48
N THR A 156 -5.91 -18.58 3.36
CA THR A 156 -4.63 -17.85 3.26
C THR A 156 -4.83 -16.33 3.39
N THR A 157 -5.97 -15.83 2.93
CA THR A 157 -6.34 -14.41 3.06
C THR A 157 -6.62 -14.03 4.50
N ARG A 158 -7.18 -14.95 5.31
CA ARG A 158 -7.53 -14.67 6.72
C ARG A 158 -6.32 -14.35 7.58
N ALA A 159 -5.19 -15.04 7.42
CA ALA A 159 -3.97 -14.73 8.18
C ALA A 159 -3.39 -13.34 7.82
N LEU A 160 -3.53 -12.93 6.56
CA LEU A 160 -3.06 -11.63 6.08
C LEU A 160 -3.99 -10.48 6.47
N THR A 161 -5.27 -10.76 6.73
CA THR A 161 -6.28 -9.76 7.12
C THR A 161 -6.65 -9.76 8.60
N ALA A 162 -6.32 -10.81 9.36
CA ALA A 162 -6.56 -10.88 10.81
C ALA A 162 -5.47 -10.13 11.59
N GLN A 163 -5.27 -8.87 11.21
CA GLN A 163 -4.33 -7.93 11.84
C GLN A 163 -4.82 -6.51 11.62
N ARG A 164 -4.48 -5.64 12.57
CA ARG A 164 -4.74 -4.21 12.47
C ARG A 164 -3.45 -3.52 12.07
N VAL A 165 -3.51 -2.77 10.98
CA VAL A 165 -2.32 -2.15 10.39
C VAL A 165 -2.43 -0.64 10.56
N TYR A 166 -1.43 -0.03 11.17
CA TYR A 166 -1.31 1.41 11.30
C TYR A 166 -0.23 1.90 10.36
N VAL A 167 -0.47 2.96 9.61
CA VAL A 167 0.52 3.60 8.76
C VAL A 167 0.88 4.97 9.31
N LEU A 168 2.17 5.28 9.26
CA LEU A 168 2.78 6.55 9.60
C LEU A 168 3.64 6.99 8.41
N LEU A 169 3.55 8.27 8.05
CA LEU A 169 4.40 8.87 7.02
C LEU A 169 5.48 9.71 7.68
N LEU A 170 6.73 9.53 7.24
CA LEU A 170 7.91 10.19 7.78
C LEU A 170 8.67 10.91 6.66
N ASP A 171 9.02 12.18 6.85
CA ASP A 171 9.91 12.94 5.94
C ASP A 171 11.38 12.52 6.07
N GLN A 172 12.30 13.11 5.27
CA GLN A 172 13.75 12.85 5.31
C GLN A 172 14.42 12.93 6.69
N HIS A 173 13.82 13.61 7.66
CA HIS A 173 14.33 13.80 9.01
C HIS A 173 13.60 12.94 10.04
N ALA A 174 12.86 11.92 9.58
CA ALA A 174 12.00 11.06 10.40
C ALA A 174 10.96 11.85 11.21
N GLN A 175 10.55 13.01 10.71
CA GLN A 175 9.45 13.78 11.28
C GLN A 175 8.12 13.28 10.72
N PRO A 176 7.13 13.08 11.58
CA PRO A 176 5.84 12.58 11.15
C PRO A 176 5.04 13.64 10.40
N MET A 177 4.33 13.21 9.37
CA MET A 177 3.43 14.06 8.58
C MET A 177 2.07 13.41 8.39
N LEU A 178 1.06 14.25 8.15
CA LEU A 178 -0.27 13.77 7.80
C LEU A 178 -0.28 13.23 6.37
N ALA A 179 -1.13 12.23 6.14
CA ALA A 179 -1.37 11.72 4.81
C ALA A 179 -1.96 12.81 3.92
N PRO A 180 -1.47 12.95 2.67
CA PRO A 180 -2.11 13.75 1.63
C PRO A 180 -3.61 13.46 1.48
N ASP A 181 -4.41 14.46 1.12
CA ASP A 181 -5.84 14.28 0.82
C ASP A 181 -6.13 13.37 -0.39
N ASN A 182 -5.11 13.15 -1.23
CA ASN A 182 -5.10 12.23 -2.36
C ASN A 182 -4.22 11.00 -2.13
N PHE A 183 -3.99 10.63 -0.86
CA PHE A 183 -3.16 9.49 -0.51
C PHE A 183 -3.82 8.15 -0.88
N ALA A 184 -3.10 7.32 -1.61
CA ALA A 184 -3.54 6.03 -2.12
C ALA A 184 -3.36 4.91 -1.06
N PHE A 185 -4.24 4.89 -0.05
CA PHE A 185 -4.24 3.89 1.02
C PHE A 185 -4.29 2.45 0.51
N GLU A 186 -4.97 2.20 -0.62
CA GLU A 186 -5.08 0.89 -1.24
C GLU A 186 -3.74 0.28 -1.68
N ARG A 187 -2.69 1.11 -1.73
CA ARG A 187 -1.32 0.70 -2.10
C ARG A 187 -0.42 0.46 -0.91
N ILE A 188 -0.85 0.84 0.29
CA ILE A 188 -0.07 0.60 1.52
C ILE A 188 -0.15 -0.86 1.92
N TRP A 189 -1.32 -1.48 1.77
CA TRP A 189 -1.55 -2.86 2.19
C TRP A 189 -2.65 -3.52 1.39
N LEU A 190 -2.65 -4.86 1.37
CA LEU A 190 -3.64 -5.64 0.64
C LEU A 190 -5.05 -5.38 1.16
N ARG A 191 -6.00 -5.24 0.24
CA ARG A 191 -7.44 -5.07 0.53
C ARG A 191 -7.75 -3.87 1.41
N VAL A 192 -6.98 -2.78 1.33
CA VAL A 192 -7.31 -1.53 2.02
C VAL A 192 -8.18 -0.65 1.15
N ASP A 193 -9.19 -0.02 1.74
CA ASP A 193 -9.98 1.03 1.09
C ASP A 193 -9.57 2.45 1.51
N SER A 194 -9.20 2.64 2.77
CA SER A 194 -9.05 3.95 3.39
C SER A 194 -8.23 3.87 4.68
N GLY A 195 -7.90 5.03 5.25
CA GLY A 195 -7.29 5.16 6.56
C GLY A 195 -8.20 5.88 7.55
N ARG A 196 -8.47 5.28 8.71
CA ARG A 196 -9.03 5.99 9.86
C ARG A 196 -7.90 6.74 10.56
N LYS A 197 -8.06 8.05 10.74
CA LYS A 197 -7.13 8.85 11.54
C LYS A 197 -7.15 8.39 13.01
N VAL A 198 -5.98 8.05 13.57
CA VAL A 198 -5.85 7.79 15.01
C VAL A 198 -6.00 9.12 15.75
N PRO A 199 -6.81 9.19 16.82
CA PRO A 199 -7.01 10.43 17.59
C PRO A 199 -5.68 10.98 18.11
N PRO A 200 -5.32 12.23 17.79
CA PRO A 200 -4.11 12.85 18.29
C PRO A 200 -4.27 13.36 19.73
N ARG A 201 -3.16 13.43 20.46
CA ARG A 201 -3.07 14.08 21.79
C ARG A 201 -2.70 15.55 21.68
N SER A 202 -1.88 15.90 20.71
CA SER A 202 -1.47 17.27 20.46
C SER A 202 -2.70 18.15 20.21
N SER A 203 -2.98 19.07 21.14
CA SER A 203 -4.09 20.02 21.01
C SER A 203 -3.99 20.82 19.72
N THR A 204 -2.77 21.25 19.35
CA THR A 204 -2.48 21.93 18.09
C THR A 204 -2.90 21.08 16.88
N LEU A 205 -2.58 19.78 16.89
CA LEU A 205 -2.96 18.89 15.79
C LEU A 205 -4.46 18.61 15.79
N THR A 206 -5.07 18.42 16.95
CA THR A 206 -6.52 18.26 17.11
C THR A 206 -7.28 19.45 16.51
N GLU A 207 -6.87 20.69 16.85
CA GLU A 207 -7.50 21.89 16.29
C GLU A 207 -7.30 22.01 14.79
N ARG A 208 -6.09 21.70 14.30
CA ARG A 208 -5.80 21.67 12.87
C ARG A 208 -6.68 20.66 12.14
N ILE A 209 -6.86 19.46 12.69
CA ILE A 209 -7.71 18.42 12.09
C ILE A 209 -9.18 18.83 12.12
N ARG A 210 -9.64 19.48 13.18
CA ARG A 210 -11.01 20.00 13.26
C ARG A 210 -11.28 21.06 12.19
N ARG A 211 -10.31 21.93 11.94
CA ARG A 211 -10.42 23.03 10.97
C ARG A 211 -10.29 22.56 9.51
N ASP A 212 -9.26 21.75 9.23
CA ASP A 212 -8.82 21.46 7.85
C ASP A 212 -9.07 19.99 7.43
N GLY A 213 -9.59 19.16 8.33
CA GLY A 213 -9.74 17.73 8.13
C GLY A 213 -8.49 16.91 8.51
N PRO A 214 -8.57 15.57 8.47
CA PRO A 214 -7.50 14.69 8.95
C PRO A 214 -6.32 14.55 7.98
N TYR A 215 -6.37 15.16 6.81
CA TYR A 215 -5.37 15.02 5.74
C TYR A 215 -4.65 16.33 5.44
N ALA A 216 -3.49 16.26 4.80
CA ALA A 216 -2.80 17.42 4.25
C ALA A 216 -3.44 17.86 2.94
N ASN A 217 -3.78 19.16 2.82
CA ASN A 217 -4.28 19.72 1.57
C ASN A 217 -3.15 19.71 0.53
N THR A 218 -3.42 19.11 -0.64
CA THR A 218 -2.42 19.00 -1.72
C THR A 218 -2.68 19.88 -2.93
N GLU A 219 -3.76 20.66 -2.95
CA GLU A 219 -4.22 21.37 -4.15
C GLU A 219 -3.11 22.22 -4.80
N ALA A 220 -2.30 22.91 -4.00
CA ALA A 220 -1.21 23.77 -4.48
C ALA A 220 0.05 23.02 -4.95
N ILE A 221 0.22 21.75 -4.58
CA ILE A 221 1.43 20.94 -4.87
C ILE A 221 1.14 19.74 -5.78
N ARG A 222 -0.12 19.54 -6.17
CA ARG A 222 -0.53 18.42 -7.01
C ARG A 222 0.04 18.57 -8.41
N ASP A 223 0.55 17.48 -8.97
CA ASP A 223 1.03 17.47 -10.36
C ASP A 223 -0.15 17.77 -11.31
N PRO A 224 -0.06 18.78 -12.19
CA PRO A 224 -1.15 19.17 -13.08
C PRO A 224 -1.56 18.05 -14.06
N ARG A 225 -0.72 17.04 -14.26
CA ARG A 225 -0.98 15.84 -15.06
C ARG A 225 -1.74 14.76 -14.28
N THR A 226 -2.07 14.97 -13.01
CA THR A 226 -2.82 14.01 -12.19
C THR A 226 -4.25 14.47 -11.91
N ASP A 227 -5.15 13.52 -11.72
CA ASP A 227 -6.50 13.74 -11.23
C ASP A 227 -6.50 14.10 -9.74
N LYS A 228 -7.66 14.52 -9.23
CA LYS A 228 -7.79 14.92 -7.82
C LYS A 228 -7.45 13.80 -6.83
N ASP A 229 -7.58 12.54 -7.25
CA ASP A 229 -7.21 11.35 -6.48
C ASP A 229 -5.72 11.00 -6.59
N GLY A 230 -4.90 11.84 -7.22
CA GLY A 230 -3.45 11.65 -7.36
C GLY A 230 -3.04 10.67 -8.46
N ARG A 231 -3.99 10.08 -9.19
CA ARG A 231 -3.70 9.18 -10.31
C ARG A 231 -3.36 9.95 -11.58
N TRP A 232 -2.50 9.40 -12.42
CA TRP A 232 -2.15 10.01 -13.71
C TRP A 232 -3.39 10.16 -14.60
N ARG A 233 -3.51 11.33 -15.24
CA ARG A 233 -4.42 11.54 -16.36
C ARG A 233 -3.81 10.90 -17.58
N ILE A 234 -4.55 10.00 -18.21
CA ILE A 234 -4.13 9.35 -19.44
C ILE A 234 -5.19 9.56 -20.50
N HIS A 235 -4.75 9.73 -21.74
CA HIS A 235 -5.64 9.69 -22.88
C HIS A 235 -5.87 8.23 -23.28
N VAL A 236 -7.12 7.85 -23.51
CA VAL A 236 -7.45 6.55 -24.09
C VAL A 236 -7.89 6.78 -25.53
N THR A 237 -7.28 6.05 -26.47
CA THR A 237 -7.53 6.20 -27.91
C THR A 237 -7.66 4.82 -28.56
N GLY A 238 -8.19 4.75 -29.78
CA GLY A 238 -8.50 3.49 -30.47
C GLY A 238 -10.01 3.26 -30.57
N PRO A 239 -10.46 2.05 -30.94
CA PRO A 239 -11.87 1.68 -30.90
C PRO A 239 -12.38 1.65 -29.45
N ASP A 240 -13.70 1.68 -29.28
CA ASP A 240 -14.30 1.53 -27.94
C ASP A 240 -13.92 0.16 -27.37
N ARG A 241 -13.61 0.09 -26.07
CA ARG A 241 -13.37 -1.18 -25.37
C ARG A 241 -14.58 -2.11 -25.43
N ALA A 242 -15.79 -1.55 -25.58
CA ALA A 242 -17.01 -2.33 -25.76
C ALA A 242 -17.02 -3.14 -27.07
N GLU A 243 -16.20 -2.75 -28.07
CA GLU A 243 -16.06 -3.47 -29.34
C GLU A 243 -15.05 -4.62 -29.26
N LEU A 244 -14.28 -4.71 -28.16
CA LEU A 244 -13.36 -5.81 -27.93
C LEU A 244 -14.08 -7.05 -27.43
N VAL A 245 -13.49 -8.22 -27.67
CA VAL A 245 -13.91 -9.46 -27.01
C VAL A 245 -13.80 -9.32 -25.48
N PRO A 246 -14.64 -10.02 -24.68
CA PRO A 246 -14.77 -9.77 -23.24
C PRO A 246 -13.45 -9.83 -22.46
N LEU A 247 -12.58 -10.80 -22.77
CA LEU A 247 -11.27 -10.94 -22.15
C LEU A 247 -10.33 -9.79 -22.49
N ALA A 248 -10.34 -9.33 -23.75
CA ALA A 248 -9.54 -8.20 -24.19
C ALA A 248 -10.04 -6.87 -23.60
N ASN A 249 -11.36 -6.68 -23.50
CA ASN A 249 -11.97 -5.54 -22.81
C ASN A 249 -11.55 -5.51 -21.32
N ALA A 250 -11.65 -6.65 -20.63
CA ALA A 250 -11.24 -6.76 -19.23
C ALA A 250 -9.74 -6.47 -19.07
N THR A 251 -8.90 -6.99 -19.97
CA THR A 251 -7.45 -6.73 -19.95
C THR A 251 -7.15 -5.25 -20.16
N ALA A 252 -7.80 -4.61 -21.14
CA ALA A 252 -7.68 -3.18 -21.38
C ALA A 252 -8.16 -2.35 -20.17
N HIS A 253 -9.25 -2.77 -19.52
CA HIS A 253 -9.73 -2.13 -18.28
C HIS A 253 -8.67 -2.15 -17.18
N HIS A 254 -8.13 -3.33 -16.89
CA HIS A 254 -7.12 -3.52 -15.86
C HIS A 254 -5.84 -2.76 -16.20
N LEU A 255 -5.41 -2.77 -17.47
CA LEU A 255 -4.23 -2.03 -17.91
C LEU A 255 -4.39 -0.53 -17.72
N ILE A 256 -5.51 0.05 -18.19
CA ILE A 256 -5.83 1.47 -18.03
C ILE A 256 -5.83 1.86 -16.55
N ARG A 257 -6.43 1.05 -15.68
CA ARG A 257 -6.42 1.33 -14.23
C ARG A 257 -5.01 1.19 -13.64
N GLY A 258 -4.26 0.18 -14.05
CA GLY A 258 -2.91 -0.10 -13.55
C GLY A 258 -1.92 1.00 -13.88
N VAL A 259 -1.86 1.44 -15.14
CA VAL A 259 -0.89 2.47 -15.55
C VAL A 259 -1.23 3.86 -15.03
N ARG A 260 -2.49 4.13 -14.68
CA ARG A 260 -2.88 5.40 -14.03
C ARG A 260 -2.34 5.52 -12.61
N ILE A 261 -1.97 4.42 -11.97
CA ILE A 261 -1.42 4.45 -10.63
C ILE A 261 0.02 4.98 -10.70
N ARG A 262 0.32 6.02 -9.93
CA ARG A 262 1.66 6.61 -9.86
C ARG A 262 2.68 5.58 -9.35
N GLY A 263 3.84 5.45 -9.97
CA GLY A 263 4.84 4.46 -9.55
C GLY A 263 4.41 3.00 -9.73
N ALA A 264 3.43 2.70 -10.59
CA ALA A 264 2.96 1.34 -10.85
C ALA A 264 4.01 0.44 -11.52
N ILE A 265 4.97 1.05 -12.22
CA ILE A 265 6.05 0.35 -12.93
C ILE A 265 7.37 0.83 -12.34
N ASP A 266 7.74 2.06 -12.67
CA ASP A 266 8.86 2.77 -12.06
C ASP A 266 8.37 4.10 -11.49
N THR A 267 9.04 4.63 -10.47
CA THR A 267 8.65 5.90 -9.85
C THR A 267 8.70 7.07 -10.84
N HIS A 268 9.59 7.00 -11.82
CA HIS A 268 9.77 8.00 -12.86
C HIS A 268 8.87 7.75 -14.09
N PHE A 269 7.99 6.75 -14.04
CA PHE A 269 7.09 6.43 -15.13
C PHE A 269 5.91 7.41 -15.18
N VAL A 270 5.89 8.26 -16.22
CA VAL A 270 4.80 9.21 -16.49
C VAL A 270 3.97 8.72 -17.69
N PRO A 271 2.84 8.04 -17.49
CA PRO A 271 1.99 7.59 -18.57
C PRO A 271 1.34 8.80 -19.27
N LEU A 272 1.19 8.68 -20.58
CA LEU A 272 0.56 9.71 -21.43
C LEU A 272 -0.72 9.21 -22.07
N ARG A 273 -0.66 8.01 -22.64
CA ARG A 273 -1.74 7.47 -23.46
C ARG A 273 -1.76 5.95 -23.44
N VAL A 274 -2.96 5.39 -23.37
CA VAL A 274 -3.20 3.99 -23.73
C VAL A 274 -3.92 3.96 -25.08
N HIS A 275 -3.29 3.36 -26.09
CA HIS A 275 -3.93 3.11 -27.38
C HIS A 275 -4.39 1.66 -27.45
N ILE A 276 -5.66 1.49 -27.74
CA ILE A 276 -6.32 0.20 -27.87
C ILE A 276 -6.31 -0.17 -29.35
N ASP A 277 -5.83 -1.36 -29.65
CA ASP A 277 -6.05 -2.07 -30.91
C ASP A 277 -6.67 -3.43 -30.56
N PRO A 278 -7.54 -4.02 -31.41
CA PRO A 278 -8.15 -5.32 -31.16
C PRO A 278 -7.16 -6.42 -30.73
N THR A 279 -5.94 -6.36 -31.24
CA THR A 279 -4.90 -7.38 -31.05
C THR A 279 -3.76 -6.95 -30.14
N LEU A 280 -3.65 -5.65 -29.82
CA LEU A 280 -2.51 -5.10 -29.09
C LEU A 280 -2.89 -3.86 -28.28
N LEU A 281 -2.42 -3.77 -27.05
CA LEU A 281 -2.55 -2.58 -26.21
C LEU A 281 -1.20 -1.88 -26.14
N TRP A 282 -1.19 -0.57 -26.38
CA TRP A 282 0.02 0.24 -26.38
C TRP A 282 -0.03 1.25 -25.24
N VAL A 283 1.02 1.30 -24.42
CA VAL A 283 1.16 2.24 -23.31
C VAL A 283 2.28 3.21 -23.63
N TYR A 284 1.92 4.44 -23.95
CA TYR A 284 2.85 5.53 -24.21
C TYR A 284 3.17 6.26 -22.90
N PHE A 285 4.44 6.54 -22.67
CA PHE A 285 4.91 7.18 -21.46
C PHE A 285 6.16 8.03 -21.70
N ARG A 286 6.51 8.85 -20.72
CA ARG A 286 7.81 9.52 -20.61
C ARG A 286 8.51 9.07 -19.35
N TRP A 287 9.83 9.03 -19.42
CA TRP A 287 10.65 8.95 -18.22
C TRP A 287 10.77 10.35 -17.62
N GLU A 288 10.73 10.47 -16.30
CA GLU A 288 10.94 11.75 -15.65
C GLU A 288 12.30 12.37 -16.07
N GLY A 289 12.26 13.64 -16.47
CA GLY A 289 13.45 14.35 -16.97
C GLY A 289 13.86 14.00 -18.40
N ASP A 290 13.22 13.01 -19.04
CA ASP A 290 13.53 12.61 -20.42
C ASP A 290 12.49 13.20 -21.41
N PRO A 291 12.93 13.92 -22.46
CA PRO A 291 12.02 14.47 -23.46
C PRO A 291 11.43 13.40 -24.39
N GLU A 292 12.05 12.23 -24.52
CA GLU A 292 11.62 11.18 -25.44
C GLU A 292 10.34 10.50 -24.97
N THR A 293 9.50 10.10 -25.93
CA THR A 293 8.30 9.31 -25.66
C THR A 293 8.58 7.85 -25.95
N TYR A 294 8.27 7.01 -24.99
CA TYR A 294 8.46 5.57 -25.06
C TYR A 294 7.12 4.86 -25.20
N VAL A 295 7.15 3.62 -25.69
CA VAL A 295 5.95 2.78 -25.75
C VAL A 295 6.24 1.35 -25.34
N LEU A 296 5.33 0.79 -24.53
CA LEU A 296 5.27 -0.61 -24.12
C LEU A 296 4.03 -1.24 -24.75
N THR A 297 4.07 -2.54 -25.01
CA THR A 297 2.93 -3.24 -25.61
C THR A 297 2.53 -4.47 -24.82
N LEU A 298 1.23 -4.75 -24.75
CA LEU A 298 0.64 -5.95 -24.16
C LEU A 298 -0.34 -6.56 -25.15
N ARG A 299 -0.23 -7.86 -25.43
CA ARG A 299 -1.24 -8.58 -26.22
C ARG A 299 -2.37 -9.06 -25.31
N PRO A 300 -3.61 -8.57 -25.47
CA PRO A 300 -4.72 -9.06 -24.68
C PRO A 300 -5.16 -10.45 -25.15
N PRO A 301 -5.54 -11.36 -24.23
CA PRO A 301 -6.15 -12.65 -24.59
C PRO A 301 -7.45 -12.43 -25.37
N GLN A 302 -7.63 -13.20 -26.43
CA GLN A 302 -8.81 -13.16 -27.29
C GLN A 302 -9.83 -14.23 -26.91
N THR A 303 -9.34 -15.34 -26.37
CA THR A 303 -10.10 -16.54 -26.02
C THR A 303 -9.65 -17.11 -24.69
N ASP A 304 -10.45 -17.98 -24.06
CA ASP A 304 -10.06 -18.65 -22.81
C ASP A 304 -8.81 -19.53 -23.00
N SER A 305 -8.58 -20.08 -24.19
CA SER A 305 -7.37 -20.85 -24.51
C SER A 305 -6.08 -20.02 -24.50
N ASP A 306 -6.18 -18.69 -24.57
CA ASP A 306 -5.01 -17.81 -24.46
C ASP A 306 -4.54 -17.66 -23.00
N LEU A 307 -5.37 -18.06 -22.01
CA LEU A 307 -5.03 -18.05 -20.60
C LEU A 307 -4.17 -19.29 -20.29
N ARG A 308 -2.91 -19.08 -19.89
CA ARG A 308 -1.89 -20.14 -19.74
C ARG A 308 -1.90 -20.83 -18.36
N GLY A 309 -2.94 -20.59 -17.56
CA GLY A 309 -2.99 -20.99 -16.15
C GLY A 309 -2.16 -20.05 -15.26
N PRO A 310 -2.15 -20.26 -13.93
CA PRO A 310 -1.51 -19.34 -12.99
C PRO A 310 -0.02 -19.13 -13.30
N PRO A 311 0.50 -17.88 -13.28
CA PRO A 311 -0.19 -16.65 -12.86
C PRO A 311 -0.97 -15.93 -13.98
N TRP A 312 -1.08 -16.47 -15.20
CA TRP A 312 -1.79 -15.87 -16.34
C TRP A 312 -3.17 -16.49 -16.57
N ASP A 313 -3.92 -16.68 -15.49
CA ASP A 313 -5.25 -17.31 -15.48
C ASP A 313 -6.42 -16.31 -15.56
N SER A 314 -6.13 -15.00 -15.54
CA SER A 314 -7.15 -13.96 -15.64
C SER A 314 -6.60 -12.68 -16.27
N PRO A 315 -7.47 -11.84 -16.89
CA PRO A 315 -7.08 -10.54 -17.42
C PRO A 315 -6.33 -9.64 -16.44
N GLY A 316 -6.78 -9.60 -15.17
CA GLY A 316 -6.13 -8.81 -14.13
C GLY A 316 -4.75 -9.33 -13.77
N ALA A 317 -4.56 -10.65 -13.71
CA ALA A 317 -3.28 -11.25 -13.41
C ALA A 317 -2.27 -11.08 -14.56
N ILE A 318 -2.72 -11.20 -15.82
CA ILE A 318 -1.90 -10.89 -17.00
C ILE A 318 -1.38 -9.45 -16.95
N VAL A 319 -2.24 -8.48 -16.64
CA VAL A 319 -1.82 -7.08 -16.49
C VAL A 319 -0.85 -6.92 -15.33
N GLY A 320 -1.12 -7.55 -14.18
CA GLY A 320 -0.22 -7.52 -13.02
C GLY A 320 1.18 -7.99 -13.36
N GLU A 321 1.29 -9.16 -14.00
CA GLU A 321 2.57 -9.74 -14.44
C GLU A 321 3.26 -8.87 -15.50
N ALA A 322 2.51 -8.29 -16.45
CA ALA A 322 3.06 -7.37 -17.43
C ALA A 322 3.66 -6.11 -16.79
N LEU A 323 2.97 -5.51 -15.82
CA LEU A 323 3.46 -4.34 -15.08
C LEU A 323 4.71 -4.68 -14.26
N VAL A 324 4.73 -5.84 -13.59
CA VAL A 324 5.90 -6.33 -12.84
C VAL A 324 7.09 -6.56 -13.77
N GLY A 325 6.88 -7.22 -14.92
CA GLY A 325 7.94 -7.42 -15.91
C GLY A 325 8.47 -6.11 -16.48
N TRP A 326 7.58 -5.16 -16.80
CA TRP A 326 7.99 -3.81 -17.21
C TRP A 326 8.77 -3.10 -16.10
N GLN A 327 8.38 -3.25 -14.84
CA GLN A 327 9.05 -2.63 -13.69
C GLN A 327 10.48 -3.15 -13.54
N GLU A 328 10.66 -4.46 -13.58
CA GLU A 328 11.98 -5.09 -13.51
C GLU A 328 12.89 -4.64 -14.66
N ASP A 329 12.37 -4.69 -15.89
CA ASP A 329 13.10 -4.33 -17.10
C ASP A 329 13.54 -2.86 -17.14
N LEU A 330 12.68 -1.97 -16.65
CA LEU A 330 12.93 -0.53 -16.63
C LEU A 330 13.91 -0.16 -15.50
N ARG A 331 13.79 -0.75 -14.31
CA ARG A 331 14.69 -0.49 -13.17
C ARG A 331 16.12 -0.98 -13.40
N THR A 332 16.27 -2.13 -14.06
CA THR A 332 17.58 -2.72 -14.35
C THR A 332 18.27 -2.11 -15.55
N GLY A 333 17.59 -1.24 -16.30
CA GLY A 333 18.08 -0.68 -17.56
C GLY A 333 18.16 -1.69 -18.71
N LEU A 334 17.73 -2.94 -18.50
CA LEU A 334 17.75 -4.02 -19.50
C LEU A 334 17.05 -3.62 -20.80
N ARG A 335 15.96 -2.84 -20.73
CA ARG A 335 15.26 -2.32 -21.92
C ARG A 335 15.94 -1.15 -22.61
N ARG A 336 16.73 -0.31 -21.92
CA ARG A 336 17.52 0.75 -22.57
C ARG A 336 18.62 0.17 -23.46
N HIS A 337 19.16 -1.01 -23.11
CA HIS A 337 20.29 -1.63 -23.81
C HIS A 337 19.90 -2.62 -24.92
N ARG A 338 18.64 -3.09 -24.99
CA ARG A 338 18.19 -4.12 -25.95
C ARG A 338 17.60 -3.59 -27.27
N GLY A 339 17.88 -2.33 -27.63
CA GLY A 339 17.51 -1.75 -28.92
C GLY A 339 16.08 -1.22 -28.98
N ALA A 340 15.91 0.07 -28.75
CA ALA A 340 14.63 0.73 -28.98
C ALA A 340 14.40 0.93 -30.49
N THR A 341 13.24 0.50 -30.99
CA THR A 341 12.85 0.76 -32.38
C THR A 341 11.91 1.97 -32.43
N ARG A 342 12.12 2.88 -33.37
CA ARG A 342 11.24 4.05 -33.51
C ARG A 342 9.97 3.64 -34.24
N THR A 343 8.82 3.84 -33.61
CA THR A 343 7.50 3.63 -34.21
C THR A 343 7.22 4.67 -35.31
N PRO A 344 6.24 4.42 -36.20
CA PRO A 344 5.83 5.39 -37.24
C PRO A 344 5.39 6.75 -36.67
N VAL A 345 4.94 6.77 -35.42
CA VAL A 345 4.52 7.98 -34.70
C VAL A 345 5.65 8.63 -33.89
N GLY A 346 6.90 8.19 -34.09
CA GLY A 346 8.10 8.78 -33.50
C GLY A 346 8.44 8.32 -32.07
N ALA A 347 7.59 7.51 -31.42
CA ALA A 347 7.86 6.97 -30.09
C ALA A 347 8.88 5.81 -30.14
N LEU A 348 9.70 5.69 -29.10
CA LEU A 348 10.67 4.60 -28.93
C LEU A 348 9.98 3.36 -28.32
N HIS A 349 9.80 2.32 -29.13
CA HIS A 349 9.25 1.06 -28.69
C HIS A 349 10.30 0.27 -27.91
N LEU A 350 9.95 -0.01 -26.65
CA LEU A 350 10.72 -0.87 -25.77
C LEU A 350 10.12 -2.26 -25.84
N SER A 351 10.65 -3.10 -26.72
CA SER A 351 10.25 -4.50 -26.86
C SER A 351 10.40 -5.23 -25.52
N GLY A 352 9.50 -6.16 -25.21
CA GLY A 352 9.79 -7.19 -24.22
C GLY A 352 10.93 -8.10 -24.70
N PRO A 353 11.48 -8.97 -23.83
CA PRO A 353 12.35 -10.03 -24.31
C PRO A 353 11.67 -10.76 -25.47
N THR A 354 12.36 -10.88 -26.60
CA THR A 354 11.94 -11.80 -27.66
C THR A 354 11.88 -13.19 -27.04
N ALA A 355 10.71 -13.80 -27.06
CA ALA A 355 10.56 -15.22 -26.77
C ALA A 355 11.07 -16.01 -27.99
N ASP A 356 12.37 -15.87 -28.27
CA ASP A 356 13.11 -16.68 -29.23
C ASP A 356 14.33 -17.22 -28.47
N ASP A 357 14.08 -18.27 -27.68
CA ASP A 357 14.63 -19.62 -27.86
C ASP A 357 14.00 -20.60 -26.85
#